data_AF-A0A532U3E4-F1
#
_entry.id   AF-A0A532U3E4-F1
#
_cell.length_a   1.000
_cell.length_b   1.000
_cell.length_c   1.000
_cell.angle_alpha   90.00
_cell.angle_beta   90.00
_cell.angle_gamma   90.00
#
_symmetry.space_group_name_H-M   'P 1'
#
loop_
_entity.id
_entity.type
_entity.pdbx_description
1 polymer ?
#
loop_
_entity_poly.entity_id
_entity_poly.type
_entity_poly.pdbx_seq_one_letter_code
_entity_poly.pdbx_strand_id
1 'polypeptide(L)'
;MPAPPYKMWEILERARTGPFCEDEPFIMERFMPSLKVVIEKYGIEYDAAAPIPGDDDLADALWQAAVEFFLEVGVLCVDTHRIITFDEREVKEALYLTPGEYMVGSGKDARCLKRRQVEDANPPFVIFSPDISCDEELFSPMCIAYLKEPLADGFCAPILEESMGLRIKAKTPTELAGSIEHAMSLRQAAKLVGRPGIFLVAAGTAESDVGQISISHSDWGVRTTDSRLVGGLTELKIDNALLNKAAHYQQFGCFTGSLTGPIYGGYAGRAEGTAILQVAYHLMGLLVHQAHYQMNFPFHIHYTSGTTRELLWVASASHQAVARNSKLISVSNGFLNAGPATEMVLYEAAAHALASTVSGANLWEAAPARNKHKNRATPMEARMAAEVGHACARMNLSREEANELVLKLLAKYEDRIADAPLGSEFQECYDVAKAAPTQEYLDLYARVRDDLAGKGFEFPY
;
A
#
# COMPACT_ATOMS: atom_id res chain seq x y z
N MET A 1 1.91 -21.52 14.83
CA MET A 1 0.54 -21.02 15.09
C MET A 1 -0.25 -21.09 13.80
N PRO A 2 -1.57 -21.38 13.82
CA PRO A 2 -2.37 -21.32 12.59
C PRO A 2 -2.27 -19.90 12.00
N ALA A 3 -2.03 -19.80 10.71
CA ALA A 3 -2.08 -18.58 9.91
C ALA A 3 -3.44 -18.55 9.16
N PRO A 4 -3.85 -17.44 8.53
CA PRO A 4 -4.94 -17.47 7.56
C PRO A 4 -4.78 -18.66 6.58
N PRO A 5 -5.88 -19.28 6.11
CA PRO A 5 -7.27 -18.85 6.23
C PRO A 5 -7.98 -19.34 7.51
N TYR A 6 -8.95 -18.56 7.99
CA TYR A 6 -9.76 -18.85 9.18
C TYR A 6 -11.15 -19.43 8.83
N LYS A 7 -11.85 -18.85 7.86
CA LYS A 7 -13.27 -19.15 7.57
C LYS A 7 -13.66 -18.93 6.09
N MET A 8 -12.74 -19.20 5.16
CA MET A 8 -12.92 -18.95 3.72
C MET A 8 -14.30 -19.36 3.17
N TRP A 9 -14.75 -20.59 3.46
CA TRP A 9 -16.05 -21.07 2.96
C TRP A 9 -17.26 -20.40 3.60
N GLU A 10 -17.17 -19.99 4.87
CA GLU A 10 -18.25 -19.23 5.52
C GLU A 10 -18.39 -17.83 4.93
N ILE A 11 -17.27 -17.17 4.58
CA ILE A 11 -17.31 -15.86 3.93
C ILE A 11 -18.02 -15.96 2.57
N LEU A 12 -17.70 -16.99 1.78
CA LEU A 12 -18.36 -17.24 0.49
C LEU A 12 -19.86 -17.55 0.65
N GLU A 13 -20.24 -18.29 1.70
CA GLU A 13 -21.65 -18.56 2.00
C GLU A 13 -22.39 -17.29 2.43
N ARG A 14 -21.80 -16.47 3.31
CA ARG A 14 -22.38 -15.19 3.76
C ARG A 14 -22.53 -14.21 2.60
N ALA A 15 -21.57 -14.19 1.67
CA ALA A 15 -21.67 -13.41 0.44
C ALA A 15 -22.87 -13.80 -0.43
N ARG A 16 -23.50 -14.97 -0.23
CA ARG A 16 -24.71 -15.41 -0.96
C ARG A 16 -25.99 -15.34 -0.12
N THR A 17 -25.87 -15.44 1.20
CA THR A 17 -27.00 -15.66 2.12
C THR A 17 -27.22 -14.54 3.14
N GLY A 18 -26.31 -13.57 3.23
CA GLY A 18 -26.40 -12.44 4.15
C GLY A 18 -27.61 -11.53 3.91
N PRO A 19 -27.78 -10.46 4.69
CA PRO A 19 -28.86 -9.51 4.49
C PRO A 19 -28.83 -8.89 3.09
N PHE A 20 -29.99 -8.80 2.44
CA PHE A 20 -30.11 -8.14 1.14
C PHE A 20 -29.86 -6.62 1.29
N CYS A 21 -29.06 -6.03 0.41
CA CYS A 21 -28.90 -4.59 0.31
C CYS A 21 -28.45 -4.18 -1.09
N GLU A 22 -29.06 -3.15 -1.65
CA GLU A 22 -28.62 -2.54 -2.90
C GLU A 22 -27.43 -1.60 -2.66
N ASP A 23 -26.67 -1.32 -3.73
CA ASP A 23 -25.42 -0.58 -3.64
C ASP A 23 -25.57 0.86 -3.09
N GLU A 24 -26.57 1.59 -3.60
CA GLU A 24 -26.82 2.97 -3.19
C GLU A 24 -27.38 3.05 -1.74
N PRO A 25 -28.40 2.26 -1.35
CA PRO A 25 -28.81 2.18 0.06
C PRO A 25 -27.70 1.75 1.02
N PHE A 26 -26.82 0.83 0.62
CA PHE A 26 -25.67 0.44 1.45
C PHE A 26 -24.79 1.64 1.77
N ILE A 27 -24.50 2.49 0.79
CA ILE A 27 -23.70 3.69 1.02
C ILE A 27 -24.49 4.76 1.80
N MET A 28 -25.68 5.11 1.33
CA MET A 28 -26.40 6.30 1.78
C MET A 28 -27.12 6.11 3.12
N GLU A 29 -27.61 4.90 3.40
CA GLU A 29 -28.44 4.60 4.56
C GLU A 29 -27.70 3.83 5.65
N ARG A 30 -26.61 3.16 5.31
CA ARG A 30 -25.82 2.34 6.25
C ARG A 30 -24.42 2.88 6.47
N PHE A 31 -23.60 2.97 5.42
CA PHE A 31 -22.19 3.38 5.53
C PHE A 31 -22.04 4.82 6.05
N MET A 32 -22.60 5.82 5.37
CA MET A 32 -22.38 7.23 5.72
C MET A 32 -22.98 7.59 7.09
N PRO A 33 -24.20 7.16 7.44
CA PRO A 33 -24.77 7.44 8.75
C PRO A 33 -23.99 6.79 9.90
N SER A 34 -23.59 5.52 9.77
CA SER A 34 -22.82 4.83 10.81
C SER A 34 -21.45 5.47 11.00
N LEU A 35 -20.79 5.90 9.93
CA LEU A 35 -19.51 6.60 10.02
C LEU A 35 -19.65 7.91 10.80
N LYS A 36 -20.69 8.70 10.51
CA LYS A 36 -20.97 9.94 11.24
C LYS A 36 -21.20 9.68 12.73
N VAL A 37 -21.97 8.64 13.07
CA VAL A 37 -22.25 8.27 14.46
C VAL A 37 -20.96 7.94 15.21
N VAL A 38 -20.06 7.14 14.64
CA VAL A 38 -18.81 6.79 15.35
C VAL A 38 -17.83 7.96 15.43
N ILE A 39 -17.77 8.85 14.44
CA ILE A 39 -16.95 10.08 14.53
C ILE A 39 -17.40 10.92 15.72
N GLU A 40 -18.71 11.19 15.84
CA GLU A 40 -19.27 12.00 16.94
C GLU A 40 -19.12 11.29 18.29
N LYS A 41 -19.37 9.98 18.35
CA LYS A 41 -19.32 9.18 19.59
C LYS A 41 -17.92 9.13 20.20
N TYR A 42 -16.89 8.99 19.36
CA TYR A 42 -15.50 8.83 19.79
C TYR A 42 -14.71 10.15 19.79
N GLY A 43 -15.31 11.26 19.35
CA GLY A 43 -14.67 12.58 19.37
C GLY A 43 -13.43 12.67 18.49
N ILE A 44 -13.42 11.96 17.36
CA ILE A 44 -12.27 11.96 16.44
C ILE A 44 -12.21 13.30 15.71
N GLU A 45 -11.07 13.98 15.80
CA GLU A 45 -10.86 15.30 15.19
C GLU A 45 -9.48 15.38 14.53
N TYR A 46 -9.43 15.94 13.32
CA TYR A 46 -8.19 16.21 12.63
C TYR A 46 -7.52 17.50 13.11
N ASP A 47 -6.26 17.40 13.54
CA ASP A 47 -5.41 18.55 13.84
C ASP A 47 -4.37 18.80 12.74
N ALA A 48 -4.51 19.92 12.03
CA ALA A 48 -3.60 20.33 10.97
C ALA A 48 -2.19 20.74 11.48
N ALA A 49 -2.06 21.07 12.77
CA ALA A 49 -0.77 21.39 13.39
C ALA A 49 0.05 20.14 13.71
N ALA A 50 -0.61 18.98 13.82
CA ALA A 50 0.01 17.70 14.13
C ALA A 50 -0.25 16.63 13.06
N PRO A 51 0.29 16.76 11.83
CA PRO A 51 0.19 15.70 10.81
C PRO A 51 0.69 14.32 11.27
N ILE A 52 1.51 14.27 12.31
CA ILE A 52 1.86 13.04 13.04
C ILE A 52 1.39 13.26 14.49
N PRO A 53 0.16 12.84 14.86
CA PRO A 53 -0.35 13.07 16.21
C PRO A 53 0.40 12.19 17.22
N GLY A 54 0.75 12.76 18.38
CA GLY A 54 1.37 12.02 19.51
C GLY A 54 0.36 11.49 20.54
N ASP A 55 -0.94 11.70 20.32
CA ASP A 55 -2.00 11.30 21.26
C ASP A 55 -2.36 9.81 21.12
N ASP A 56 -2.03 9.04 22.16
CA ASP A 56 -2.35 7.63 22.27
C ASP A 56 -3.86 7.36 22.42
N ASP A 57 -4.59 8.25 23.10
CA ASP A 57 -6.02 8.09 23.31
C ASP A 57 -6.78 8.28 21.99
N LEU A 58 -6.32 9.20 21.12
CA LEU A 58 -6.83 9.35 19.76
C LEU A 58 -6.66 8.06 18.94
N ALA A 59 -5.47 7.44 18.98
CA ALA A 59 -5.20 6.22 18.25
C ALA A 59 -6.07 5.05 18.73
N ASP A 60 -6.26 4.92 20.04
CA ASP A 60 -7.10 3.88 20.63
C ASP A 60 -8.59 4.14 20.36
N ALA A 61 -9.03 5.41 20.39
CA ALA A 61 -10.40 5.80 20.01
C ALA A 61 -10.69 5.52 18.53
N LEU A 62 -9.73 5.81 17.63
CA LEU A 62 -9.83 5.47 16.20
C LEU A 62 -10.02 3.96 15.98
N TRP A 63 -9.27 3.13 16.70
CA TRP A 63 -9.43 1.68 16.64
C TRP A 63 -10.83 1.25 17.08
N GLN A 64 -11.32 1.75 18.22
CA GLN A 64 -12.66 1.40 18.71
C GLN A 64 -13.77 1.87 17.76
N ALA A 65 -13.67 3.10 17.25
CA ALA A 65 -14.59 3.64 16.26
C ALA A 65 -14.64 2.77 14.99
N ALA A 66 -13.48 2.32 14.51
CA ALA A 66 -13.38 1.49 13.31
C ALA A 66 -13.92 0.07 13.51
N VAL A 67 -13.71 -0.55 14.68
CA VAL A 67 -14.29 -1.86 15.00
C VAL A 67 -15.81 -1.76 15.07
N GLU A 68 -16.35 -0.76 15.78
CA GLU A 68 -17.80 -0.54 15.86
C GLU A 68 -18.40 -0.26 14.49
N PHE A 69 -17.77 0.63 13.72
CA PHE A 69 -18.17 0.95 12.36
C PHE A 69 -18.20 -0.28 11.44
N PHE A 70 -17.14 -1.09 11.46
CA PHE A 70 -17.04 -2.28 10.63
C PHE A 70 -18.10 -3.33 10.99
N LEU A 71 -18.35 -3.55 12.29
CA LEU A 71 -19.38 -4.50 12.76
C LEU A 71 -20.80 -4.04 12.38
N GLU A 72 -21.07 -2.73 12.47
CA GLU A 72 -22.37 -2.17 12.08
C GLU A 72 -22.57 -2.22 10.57
N VAL A 73 -21.57 -1.83 9.77
CA VAL A 73 -21.73 -1.69 8.31
C VAL A 73 -21.62 -3.04 7.60
N GLY A 74 -20.66 -3.89 7.96
CA GLY A 74 -20.31 -5.09 7.19
C GLY A 74 -19.69 -4.78 5.83
N VAL A 75 -19.65 -5.78 4.94
CA VAL A 75 -19.07 -5.66 3.59
C VAL A 75 -20.09 -6.11 2.54
N LEU A 76 -20.44 -5.26 1.59
CA LEU A 76 -21.41 -5.58 0.54
C LEU A 76 -20.76 -6.39 -0.59
N CYS A 77 -21.27 -7.58 -0.86
CA CYS A 77 -21.01 -8.28 -2.12
C CYS A 77 -21.96 -7.73 -3.20
N VAL A 78 -21.43 -6.96 -4.15
CA VAL A 78 -22.24 -6.23 -5.15
C VAL A 78 -22.91 -7.15 -6.17
N ASP A 79 -22.30 -8.29 -6.49
CA ASP A 79 -22.86 -9.24 -7.46
C ASP A 79 -24.10 -9.99 -6.94
N THR A 80 -24.17 -10.18 -5.62
CA THR A 80 -25.27 -10.92 -4.98
C THR A 80 -26.23 -10.01 -4.23
N HIS A 81 -25.86 -8.74 -4.05
CA HIS A 81 -26.58 -7.75 -3.23
C HIS A 81 -26.75 -8.25 -1.78
N ARG A 82 -25.67 -8.79 -1.19
CA ARG A 82 -25.68 -9.37 0.16
C ARG A 82 -24.58 -8.77 1.02
N ILE A 83 -24.91 -8.41 2.24
CA ILE A 83 -23.94 -7.92 3.23
C ILE A 83 -23.32 -9.10 3.98
N ILE A 84 -21.99 -9.17 3.97
CA ILE A 84 -21.20 -10.05 4.82
C ILE A 84 -21.09 -9.38 6.18
N THR A 85 -21.71 -9.98 7.20
CA THR A 85 -21.73 -9.47 8.58
C THR A 85 -20.85 -10.31 9.50
N PHE A 86 -20.42 -9.68 10.60
CA PHE A 86 -19.53 -10.26 11.60
C PHE A 86 -20.01 -9.91 13.00
N ASP A 87 -19.64 -10.73 13.98
CA ASP A 87 -19.77 -10.40 15.40
C ASP A 87 -18.41 -10.05 16.05
N GLU A 88 -18.45 -9.44 17.24
CA GLU A 88 -17.25 -9.02 17.97
C GLU A 88 -16.33 -10.21 18.33
N ARG A 89 -16.90 -11.40 18.57
CA ARG A 89 -16.12 -12.60 18.88
C ARG A 89 -15.32 -13.05 17.66
N GLU A 90 -15.88 -12.95 16.46
CA GLU A 90 -15.16 -13.28 15.22
C GLU A 90 -13.97 -12.36 14.96
N VAL A 91 -14.14 -11.05 15.22
CA VAL A 91 -13.03 -10.09 15.15
C VAL A 91 -11.93 -10.47 16.15
N LYS A 92 -12.31 -10.72 17.42
CA LYS A 92 -11.36 -11.12 18.48
C LYS A 92 -10.65 -12.45 18.16
N GLU A 93 -11.38 -13.43 17.64
CA GLU A 93 -10.83 -14.72 17.22
C GLU A 93 -9.78 -14.54 16.12
N ALA A 94 -10.09 -13.80 15.06
CA ALA A 94 -9.17 -13.58 13.96
C ALA A 94 -7.91 -12.80 14.39
N LEU A 95 -8.07 -11.78 15.25
CA LEU A 95 -6.95 -11.01 15.80
C LEU A 95 -6.06 -11.88 16.70
N TYR A 96 -6.66 -12.74 17.52
CA TYR A 96 -5.91 -13.65 18.40
C TYR A 96 -5.06 -14.65 17.61
N LEU A 97 -5.61 -15.18 16.51
CA LEU A 97 -4.92 -16.17 15.69
C LEU A 97 -3.86 -15.57 14.77
N THR A 98 -3.89 -14.25 14.53
CA THR A 98 -2.92 -13.57 13.66
C THR A 98 -1.51 -13.62 14.25
N PRO A 99 -0.51 -14.21 13.54
CA PRO A 99 0.87 -14.28 14.03
C PRO A 99 1.54 -12.90 14.13
N GLY A 100 1.32 -12.06 13.12
CA GLY A 100 1.95 -10.74 13.00
C GLY A 100 3.36 -10.72 12.42
N GLU A 101 3.85 -11.86 11.91
CA GLU A 101 5.11 -11.97 11.18
C GLU A 101 5.10 -13.16 10.22
N TYR A 102 5.76 -13.00 9.07
CA TYR A 102 5.86 -14.02 8.03
C TYR A 102 7.24 -13.96 7.35
N MET A 103 7.83 -15.12 7.09
CA MET A 103 9.04 -15.22 6.27
C MET A 103 8.64 -15.25 4.79
N VAL A 104 8.95 -14.18 4.08
CA VAL A 104 8.61 -13.98 2.67
C VAL A 104 9.86 -14.10 1.79
N GLY A 105 9.67 -14.40 0.50
CA GLY A 105 10.79 -14.74 -0.38
C GLY A 105 11.43 -16.09 -0.02
N SER A 106 12.64 -16.34 -0.52
CA SER A 106 13.30 -17.65 -0.40
C SER A 106 14.82 -17.56 -0.43
N GLY A 107 15.48 -18.59 0.10
CA GLY A 107 16.94 -18.70 0.11
C GLY A 107 17.61 -17.52 0.81
N LYS A 108 18.73 -17.04 0.25
CA LYS A 108 19.51 -15.91 0.81
C LYS A 108 18.76 -14.57 0.78
N ASP A 109 17.72 -14.48 -0.03
CA ASP A 109 16.95 -13.26 -0.25
C ASP A 109 15.67 -13.22 0.61
N ALA A 110 15.40 -14.27 1.40
CA ALA A 110 14.25 -14.31 2.30
C ALA A 110 14.32 -13.20 3.38
N ARG A 111 13.17 -12.64 3.73
CA ARG A 111 13.03 -11.53 4.69
C ARG A 111 11.82 -11.76 5.59
N CYS A 112 11.90 -11.29 6.83
CA CYS A 112 10.77 -11.34 7.76
C CYS A 112 9.93 -10.08 7.58
N LEU A 113 8.76 -10.23 6.95
CA LEU A 113 7.71 -9.21 6.96
C LEU A 113 6.98 -9.32 8.30
N LYS A 114 7.13 -8.31 9.16
CA LYS A 114 6.56 -8.30 10.51
C LYS A 114 5.79 -7.02 10.78
N ARG A 115 4.86 -7.10 11.72
CA ARG A 115 4.23 -5.91 12.31
C ARG A 115 5.32 -5.03 12.93
N ARG A 116 5.05 -3.72 12.99
CA ARG A 116 5.87 -2.78 13.75
C ARG A 116 5.04 -2.19 14.87
N GLN A 117 5.70 -1.67 15.90
CA GLN A 117 5.06 -0.83 16.90
C GLN A 117 5.15 0.64 16.48
N VAL A 118 4.37 1.50 17.14
CA VAL A 118 4.60 2.94 17.07
C VAL A 118 6.02 3.23 17.58
N GLU A 119 6.75 4.10 16.87
CA GLU A 119 8.13 4.49 17.18
C GLU A 119 9.13 3.30 17.22
N ASP A 120 8.83 2.22 16.49
CA ASP A 120 9.64 1.01 16.51
C ASP A 120 11.05 1.25 15.94
N ALA A 121 12.06 0.97 16.76
CA ALA A 121 13.47 1.10 16.43
C ALA A 121 13.94 0.17 15.29
N ASN A 122 13.16 -0.86 14.95
CA ASN A 122 13.44 -1.68 13.78
C ASN A 122 13.07 -0.92 12.50
N PRO A 123 13.97 -0.86 11.51
CA PRO A 123 13.64 -0.31 10.19
C PRO A 123 12.40 -0.97 9.58
N PRO A 124 11.62 -0.23 8.78
CA PRO A 124 10.48 -0.79 8.06
C PRO A 124 10.93 -1.83 7.04
N PHE A 125 10.12 -2.86 6.83
CA PHE A 125 10.19 -3.66 5.61
C PHE A 125 9.81 -2.76 4.43
N VAL A 126 10.59 -2.76 3.35
CA VAL A 126 10.32 -1.86 2.20
C VAL A 126 10.03 -2.65 0.93
N ILE A 127 8.81 -2.50 0.43
CA ILE A 127 8.42 -2.95 -0.91
C ILE A 127 8.61 -1.80 -1.87
N PHE A 128 9.49 -1.99 -2.84
CA PHE A 128 9.68 -1.03 -3.90
C PHE A 128 8.59 -1.26 -4.96
N SER A 129 7.91 -0.21 -5.41
CA SER A 129 6.92 -0.31 -6.49
C SER A 129 6.84 0.99 -7.26
N PRO A 130 6.83 0.96 -8.60
CA PRO A 130 6.53 2.13 -9.42
C PRO A 130 5.02 2.45 -9.45
N ASP A 131 4.17 1.42 -9.24
CA ASP A 131 2.70 1.42 -9.36
C ASP A 131 2.06 1.98 -10.65
N ILE A 132 2.85 2.49 -11.59
CA ILE A 132 2.40 3.05 -12.87
C ILE A 132 2.41 2.03 -14.02
N SER A 133 1.75 2.39 -15.11
CA SER A 133 2.00 1.73 -16.39
C SER A 133 3.33 2.13 -17.02
N CYS A 134 3.87 1.21 -17.82
CA CYS A 134 5.07 1.44 -18.61
C CYS A 134 4.92 0.89 -20.03
N ASP A 135 5.72 1.45 -20.94
CA ASP A 135 5.92 0.86 -22.26
C ASP A 135 6.56 -0.54 -22.17
N GLU A 136 6.18 -1.43 -23.08
CA GLU A 136 6.60 -2.84 -23.09
C GLU A 136 8.14 -2.98 -23.03
N GLU A 137 8.86 -2.15 -23.80
CA GLU A 137 10.33 -2.17 -23.85
C GLU A 137 11.00 -1.69 -22.56
N LEU A 138 10.30 -0.92 -21.72
CA LEU A 138 10.82 -0.38 -20.47
C LEU A 138 10.56 -1.31 -19.28
N PHE A 139 9.64 -2.27 -19.39
CA PHE A 139 9.24 -3.14 -18.29
C PHE A 139 10.44 -3.84 -17.62
N SER A 140 11.26 -4.52 -18.42
CA SER A 140 12.42 -5.26 -17.91
C SER A 140 13.51 -4.32 -17.36
N PRO A 141 13.95 -3.26 -18.07
CA PRO A 141 14.85 -2.25 -17.51
C PRO A 141 14.38 -1.64 -16.20
N MET A 142 13.09 -1.28 -16.09
CA MET A 142 12.51 -0.74 -14.85
C MET A 142 12.57 -1.79 -13.73
N CYS A 143 12.13 -3.03 -13.98
CA CYS A 143 12.24 -4.10 -12.98
C CYS A 143 13.68 -4.27 -12.48
N ILE A 144 14.67 -4.30 -13.39
CA ILE A 144 16.08 -4.41 -13.03
C ILE A 144 16.54 -3.21 -12.21
N ALA A 145 16.14 -1.98 -12.57
CA ALA A 145 16.51 -0.77 -11.84
C ALA A 145 16.03 -0.85 -10.38
N TYR A 146 14.75 -1.16 -10.15
CA TYR A 146 14.18 -1.27 -8.81
C TYR A 146 14.79 -2.41 -7.99
N LEU A 147 15.02 -3.56 -8.62
CA LEU A 147 15.57 -4.73 -7.92
C LEU A 147 17.06 -4.57 -7.54
N LYS A 148 17.78 -3.63 -8.17
CA LYS A 148 19.15 -3.25 -7.79
C LYS A 148 19.22 -2.44 -6.48
N GLU A 149 18.10 -1.91 -6.01
CA GLU A 149 18.08 -1.11 -4.79
C GLU A 149 18.41 -1.95 -3.55
N PRO A 150 19.40 -1.53 -2.74
CA PRO A 150 19.91 -2.34 -1.64
C PRO A 150 18.93 -2.45 -0.47
N LEU A 151 18.06 -1.45 -0.29
CA LEU A 151 17.05 -1.40 0.78
C LEU A 151 15.71 -2.02 0.36
N ALA A 152 15.56 -2.50 -0.88
CA ALA A 152 14.34 -3.19 -1.28
C ALA A 152 14.28 -4.57 -0.62
N ASP A 153 13.33 -4.82 0.28
CA ASP A 153 13.05 -6.16 0.81
C ASP A 153 12.10 -6.95 -0.08
N GLY A 154 11.21 -6.24 -0.77
CA GLY A 154 10.34 -6.78 -1.81
C GLY A 154 10.17 -5.84 -3.00
N PHE A 155 9.55 -6.34 -4.06
CA PHE A 155 9.29 -5.57 -5.27
C PHE A 155 7.92 -5.90 -5.88
N CYS A 156 7.17 -4.87 -6.23
CA CYS A 156 6.00 -4.95 -7.10
C CYS A 156 6.32 -4.27 -8.43
N ALA A 157 6.06 -4.96 -9.54
CA ALA A 157 6.48 -4.50 -10.86
C ALA A 157 5.56 -3.39 -11.41
N PRO A 158 6.00 -2.62 -12.42
CA PRO A 158 5.11 -1.74 -13.18
C PRO A 158 4.04 -2.54 -13.93
N ILE A 159 3.11 -1.83 -14.54
CA ILE A 159 1.98 -2.42 -15.27
C ILE A 159 2.27 -2.39 -16.77
N LEU A 160 2.32 -3.57 -17.40
CA LEU A 160 2.31 -3.67 -18.86
C LEU A 160 0.95 -3.22 -19.41
N GLU A 161 0.94 -2.27 -20.33
CA GLU A 161 -0.24 -1.90 -21.14
C GLU A 161 -0.28 -2.67 -22.47
N GLU A 162 0.86 -3.16 -22.94
CA GLU A 162 1.04 -3.90 -24.17
C GLU A 162 1.91 -5.13 -23.93
N SER A 163 1.65 -6.19 -24.70
CA SER A 163 2.43 -7.42 -24.73
C SER A 163 2.43 -7.95 -26.16
N MET A 164 3.62 -8.24 -26.69
CA MET A 164 3.81 -8.60 -28.10
C MET A 164 3.22 -7.54 -29.06
N GLY A 165 3.30 -6.26 -28.70
CA GLY A 165 2.72 -5.16 -29.46
C GLY A 165 1.18 -5.15 -29.52
N LEU A 166 0.51 -5.93 -28.66
CA LEU A 166 -0.94 -5.95 -28.52
C LEU A 166 -1.35 -5.30 -27.21
N ARG A 167 -2.32 -4.39 -27.29
CA ARG A 167 -2.93 -3.78 -26.10
C ARG A 167 -3.56 -4.85 -25.20
N ILE A 168 -3.17 -4.82 -23.94
CA ILE A 168 -3.71 -5.68 -22.90
C ILE A 168 -5.09 -5.14 -22.52
N LYS A 169 -6.09 -6.04 -22.55
CA LYS A 169 -7.46 -5.73 -22.17
C LYS A 169 -7.97 -6.79 -21.21
N ALA A 170 -8.44 -6.34 -20.05
CA ALA A 170 -9.01 -7.21 -19.03
C ALA A 170 -10.11 -8.12 -19.58
N LYS A 171 -10.16 -9.35 -19.09
CA LYS A 171 -11.12 -10.39 -19.47
C LYS A 171 -11.02 -10.78 -20.95
N THR A 172 -9.83 -10.70 -21.54
CA THR A 172 -9.53 -11.15 -22.90
C THR A 172 -8.22 -11.94 -22.97
N PRO A 173 -7.94 -12.68 -24.05
CA PRO A 173 -6.69 -13.43 -24.18
C PRO A 173 -5.41 -12.58 -24.06
N THR A 174 -5.46 -11.27 -24.36
CA THR A 174 -4.27 -10.41 -24.24
C THR A 174 -3.90 -10.13 -22.79
N GLU A 175 -4.87 -10.11 -21.87
CA GLU A 175 -4.57 -10.06 -20.42
C GLU A 175 -3.87 -11.32 -19.94
N LEU A 176 -4.32 -12.50 -20.38
CA LEU A 176 -3.67 -13.75 -20.01
C LEU A 176 -2.20 -13.76 -20.47
N ALA A 177 -1.96 -13.41 -21.74
CA ALA A 177 -0.62 -13.36 -22.31
C ALA A 177 0.27 -12.33 -21.58
N GLY A 178 -0.22 -11.11 -21.40
CA GLY A 178 0.52 -10.05 -20.72
C GLY A 178 0.78 -10.35 -19.24
N SER A 179 -0.14 -11.03 -18.55
CA SER A 179 0.05 -11.45 -17.15
C SER A 179 1.17 -12.50 -17.04
N ILE A 180 1.21 -13.46 -17.95
CA ILE A 180 2.28 -14.46 -18.00
C ILE A 180 3.63 -13.80 -18.32
N GLU A 181 3.67 -12.90 -19.30
CA GLU A 181 4.88 -12.13 -19.63
C GLU A 181 5.37 -11.33 -18.42
N HIS A 182 4.47 -10.58 -17.76
CA HIS A 182 4.77 -9.82 -16.55
C HIS A 182 5.46 -10.71 -15.51
N ALA A 183 4.85 -11.85 -15.17
CA ALA A 183 5.36 -12.72 -14.12
C ALA A 183 6.71 -13.34 -14.48
N MET A 184 6.88 -13.79 -15.73
CA MET A 184 8.14 -14.34 -16.25
C MET A 184 9.26 -13.31 -16.24
N SER A 185 8.99 -12.13 -16.80
CA SER A 185 9.96 -11.03 -16.92
C SER A 185 10.37 -10.50 -15.54
N LEU A 186 9.43 -10.36 -14.62
CA LEU A 186 9.70 -9.97 -13.23
C LEU A 186 10.66 -10.97 -12.54
N ARG A 187 10.38 -12.27 -12.65
CA ARG A 187 11.25 -13.30 -12.06
C ARG A 187 12.61 -13.35 -12.74
N GLN A 188 12.67 -13.11 -14.04
CA GLN A 188 13.93 -13.03 -14.79
C GLN A 188 14.77 -11.83 -14.34
N ALA A 189 14.17 -10.65 -14.16
CA ALA A 189 14.85 -9.46 -13.65
C ALA A 189 15.47 -9.74 -12.27
N ALA A 190 14.72 -10.38 -11.36
CA ALA A 190 15.22 -10.77 -10.03
C ALA A 190 16.44 -11.71 -10.10
N LYS A 191 16.45 -12.65 -11.06
CA LYS A 191 17.61 -13.52 -11.32
C LYS A 191 18.81 -12.72 -11.84
N LEU A 192 18.60 -11.83 -12.80
CA LEU A 192 19.66 -11.04 -13.45
C LEU A 192 20.41 -10.14 -12.45
N VAL A 193 19.71 -9.59 -11.46
CA VAL A 193 20.34 -8.79 -10.40
C VAL A 193 20.92 -9.62 -9.25
N GLY A 194 20.90 -10.96 -9.36
CA GLY A 194 21.44 -11.86 -8.35
C GLY A 194 20.58 -11.98 -7.09
N ARG A 195 19.28 -11.66 -7.17
CA ARG A 195 18.30 -11.75 -6.07
C ARG A 195 17.13 -12.69 -6.43
N PRO A 196 17.38 -13.92 -6.91
CA PRO A 196 16.35 -14.80 -7.48
C PRO A 196 15.26 -15.21 -6.49
N GLY A 197 15.50 -15.07 -5.19
CA GLY A 197 14.55 -15.41 -4.12
C GLY A 197 13.88 -14.21 -3.46
N ILE A 198 14.11 -12.97 -3.93
CA ILE A 198 13.47 -11.78 -3.34
C ILE A 198 11.95 -11.92 -3.34
N PHE A 199 11.31 -11.35 -2.32
CA PHE A 199 9.86 -11.29 -2.22
C PHE A 199 9.28 -10.45 -3.35
N LEU A 200 8.40 -11.05 -4.14
CA LEU A 200 7.69 -10.35 -5.20
C LEU A 200 6.21 -10.20 -4.84
N VAL A 201 5.63 -9.07 -5.26
CA VAL A 201 4.18 -8.90 -5.29
C VAL A 201 3.75 -8.71 -6.74
N ALA A 202 2.85 -9.57 -7.23
CA ALA A 202 2.49 -9.62 -8.64
C ALA A 202 1.07 -10.17 -8.86
N ALA A 203 0.47 -10.05 -10.05
CA ALA A 203 0.91 -9.21 -11.15
C ALA A 203 -0.01 -7.99 -11.27
N GLY A 204 0.55 -6.78 -11.31
CA GLY A 204 -0.24 -5.55 -11.52
C GLY A 204 -0.94 -5.50 -12.89
N THR A 205 -0.39 -6.19 -13.89
CA THR A 205 -0.99 -6.33 -15.23
C THR A 205 -2.27 -7.16 -15.26
N ALA A 206 -2.47 -8.04 -14.27
CA ALA A 206 -3.62 -8.93 -14.22
C ALA A 206 -4.79 -8.28 -13.45
N GLU A 207 -5.78 -7.78 -14.16
CA GLU A 207 -6.96 -7.17 -13.54
C GLU A 207 -8.00 -8.24 -13.14
N SER A 208 -8.28 -9.20 -14.02
CA SER A 208 -9.26 -10.26 -13.78
C SER A 208 -8.76 -11.34 -12.82
N ASP A 209 -9.71 -12.08 -12.24
CA ASP A 209 -9.42 -13.29 -11.47
C ASP A 209 -8.71 -14.36 -12.33
N VAL A 210 -9.14 -14.58 -13.57
CA VAL A 210 -8.47 -15.51 -14.50
C VAL A 210 -7.01 -15.12 -14.76
N GLY A 211 -6.74 -13.83 -15.01
CA GLY A 211 -5.38 -13.32 -15.18
C GLY A 211 -4.53 -13.60 -13.94
N GLN A 212 -5.03 -13.26 -12.75
CA GLN A 212 -4.34 -13.48 -11.48
C GLN A 212 -4.13 -14.97 -11.16
N ILE A 213 -5.09 -15.84 -11.51
CA ILE A 213 -4.99 -17.28 -11.30
C ILE A 213 -3.93 -17.90 -12.22
N SER A 214 -3.88 -17.46 -13.48
CA SER A 214 -3.04 -18.06 -14.52
C SER A 214 -1.53 -18.01 -14.25
N ILE A 215 -1.07 -17.05 -13.45
CA ILE A 215 0.34 -16.84 -13.12
C ILE A 215 0.79 -17.61 -11.87
N SER A 216 -0.06 -18.45 -11.30
CA SER A 216 0.27 -19.37 -10.20
C SER A 216 1.22 -20.48 -10.65
N HIS A 217 2.52 -20.22 -10.60
CA HIS A 217 3.51 -21.23 -10.99
C HIS A 217 4.87 -21.00 -10.32
N SER A 218 5.36 -22.01 -9.59
CA SER A 218 6.57 -21.88 -8.77
C SER A 218 7.86 -21.64 -9.58
N ASP A 219 7.96 -22.16 -10.80
CA ASP A 219 9.20 -22.06 -11.59
C ASP A 219 9.36 -20.74 -12.33
N TRP A 220 8.29 -20.26 -12.98
CA TRP A 220 8.34 -19.10 -13.89
C TRP A 220 7.40 -17.96 -13.50
N GLY A 221 6.41 -18.19 -12.64
CA GLY A 221 5.41 -17.21 -12.26
C GLY A 221 5.51 -16.79 -10.78
N VAL A 222 4.34 -16.56 -10.17
CA VAL A 222 4.19 -16.23 -8.76
C VAL A 222 4.26 -17.50 -7.91
N ARG A 223 5.16 -17.49 -6.93
CA ARG A 223 5.44 -18.61 -6.02
C ARG A 223 4.57 -18.55 -4.78
N THR A 224 4.58 -19.64 -4.01
CA THR A 224 3.98 -19.68 -2.66
C THR A 224 4.70 -18.78 -1.66
N THR A 225 5.95 -18.39 -1.92
CA THR A 225 6.71 -17.44 -1.08
C THR A 225 6.61 -15.99 -1.56
N ASP A 226 5.89 -15.74 -2.66
CA ASP A 226 5.53 -14.41 -3.15
C ASP A 226 4.12 -14.05 -2.68
N SER A 227 3.71 -12.81 -2.93
CA SER A 227 2.36 -12.34 -2.60
C SER A 227 1.58 -11.88 -3.81
N ARG A 228 0.24 -11.87 -3.64
CA ARG A 228 -0.69 -11.18 -4.53
C ARG A 228 -1.66 -10.33 -3.72
N LEU A 229 -2.30 -9.37 -4.39
CA LEU A 229 -3.23 -8.45 -3.75
C LEU A 229 -4.68 -8.82 -4.09
N VAL A 230 -5.55 -8.69 -3.09
CA VAL A 230 -7.01 -8.63 -3.26
C VAL A 230 -7.46 -7.22 -2.91
N GLY A 231 -8.03 -6.53 -3.89
CA GLY A 231 -8.56 -5.18 -3.71
C GLY A 231 -9.89 -5.16 -2.96
N GLY A 232 -10.22 -4.05 -2.30
CA GLY A 232 -11.60 -3.69 -1.95
C GLY A 232 -12.22 -2.77 -3.00
N LEU A 233 -13.55 -2.83 -3.15
CA LEU A 233 -14.30 -1.84 -3.92
C LEU A 233 -14.72 -0.68 -3.00
N THR A 234 -14.75 0.54 -3.55
CA THR A 234 -15.06 1.79 -2.85
C THR A 234 -16.56 1.89 -2.50
N GLU A 235 -16.98 1.97 -1.24
CA GLU A 235 -16.24 1.69 0.00
C GLU A 235 -16.85 0.46 0.72
N LEU A 236 -16.03 -0.36 1.38
CA LEU A 236 -16.43 -1.61 2.05
C LEU A 236 -17.30 -2.54 1.18
N LYS A 237 -16.90 -2.70 -0.08
CA LYS A 237 -17.56 -3.56 -1.06
C LYS A 237 -16.61 -4.61 -1.63
N ILE A 238 -17.17 -5.69 -2.13
CA ILE A 238 -16.45 -6.77 -2.81
C ILE A 238 -17.33 -7.35 -3.93
N ASP A 239 -16.73 -8.09 -4.87
CA ASP A 239 -17.43 -8.83 -5.92
C ASP A 239 -16.96 -10.30 -5.96
N ASN A 240 -17.57 -11.12 -6.81
CA ASN A 240 -17.17 -12.52 -6.93
C ASN A 240 -15.76 -12.68 -7.52
N ALA A 241 -15.29 -11.77 -8.36
CA ALA A 241 -13.95 -11.86 -8.94
C ALA A 241 -12.87 -11.67 -7.85
N LEU A 242 -13.06 -10.74 -6.93
CA LEU A 242 -12.21 -10.51 -5.77
C LEU A 242 -12.30 -11.68 -4.78
N LEU A 243 -13.49 -12.24 -4.54
CA LEU A 243 -13.66 -13.44 -3.73
C LEU A 243 -12.99 -14.68 -4.37
N ASN A 244 -13.03 -14.83 -5.69
CA ASN A 244 -12.32 -15.88 -6.41
C ASN A 244 -10.81 -15.76 -6.21
N LYS A 245 -10.25 -14.54 -6.31
CA LYS A 245 -8.83 -14.28 -6.02
C LYS A 245 -8.48 -14.65 -4.58
N ALA A 246 -9.26 -14.18 -3.61
CA ALA A 246 -9.04 -14.49 -2.19
C ALA A 246 -9.05 -16.00 -1.95
N ALA A 247 -10.04 -16.73 -2.47
CA ALA A 247 -10.13 -18.18 -2.31
C ALA A 247 -8.95 -18.90 -2.97
N HIS A 248 -8.58 -18.50 -4.19
CA HIS A 248 -7.48 -19.09 -4.93
C HIS A 248 -6.14 -18.90 -4.22
N TYR A 249 -5.83 -17.71 -3.71
CA TYR A 249 -4.54 -17.46 -3.06
C TYR A 249 -4.32 -18.35 -1.84
N GLN A 250 -5.39 -18.59 -1.06
CA GLN A 250 -5.35 -19.52 0.07
C GLN A 250 -5.17 -20.97 -0.37
N GLN A 251 -5.86 -21.39 -1.44
CA GLN A 251 -5.77 -22.76 -1.97
C GLN A 251 -4.43 -23.06 -2.66
N PHE A 252 -3.89 -22.09 -3.39
CA PHE A 252 -2.56 -22.17 -3.99
C PHE A 252 -1.46 -22.10 -2.93
N GLY A 253 -1.73 -21.43 -1.81
CA GLY A 253 -0.81 -21.30 -0.67
C GLY A 253 0.25 -20.22 -0.86
N CYS A 254 -0.08 -19.11 -1.54
CA CYS A 254 0.78 -17.93 -1.57
C CYS A 254 0.36 -16.90 -0.51
N PHE A 255 1.22 -15.91 -0.27
CA PHE A 255 0.83 -14.79 0.59
C PHE A 255 -0.25 -13.95 -0.09
N THR A 256 -1.17 -13.45 0.73
CA THR A 256 -2.25 -12.56 0.32
C THR A 256 -2.06 -11.23 1.00
N GLY A 257 -1.96 -10.15 0.24
CA GLY A 257 -2.15 -8.79 0.73
C GLY A 257 -3.56 -8.31 0.42
N SER A 258 -4.10 -7.47 1.30
CA SER A 258 -5.36 -6.76 1.05
C SER A 258 -5.04 -5.33 0.65
N LEU A 259 -5.64 -4.84 -0.44
CA LEU A 259 -5.34 -3.56 -1.07
C LEU A 259 -6.56 -2.64 -1.00
N THR A 260 -6.48 -1.54 -0.26
CA THR A 260 -7.59 -0.57 -0.20
C THR A 260 -7.09 0.88 -0.08
N GLY A 261 -7.82 1.80 -0.69
CA GLY A 261 -7.48 3.21 -0.72
C GLY A 261 -8.73 4.04 -0.44
N PRO A 262 -8.98 4.44 0.83
CA PRO A 262 -10.12 5.29 1.12
C PRO A 262 -9.95 6.66 0.45
N ILE A 263 -11.04 7.18 -0.10
CA ILE A 263 -10.98 8.43 -0.87
C ILE A 263 -11.27 9.62 0.05
N TYR A 264 -10.26 10.44 0.33
CA TYR A 264 -10.48 11.70 1.02
C TYR A 264 -11.30 12.65 0.15
N GLY A 265 -12.40 13.15 0.70
CA GLY A 265 -13.42 13.92 -0.01
C GLY A 265 -14.48 13.06 -0.70
N GLY A 266 -14.40 11.72 -0.55
CA GLY A 266 -15.41 10.77 -1.03
C GLY A 266 -16.50 10.48 0.00
N TYR A 267 -17.06 9.27 -0.03
CA TYR A 267 -18.15 8.86 0.88
C TYR A 267 -17.75 8.85 2.37
N ALA A 268 -16.46 8.64 2.65
CA ALA A 268 -15.93 8.71 4.01
C ALA A 268 -15.77 10.16 4.52
N GLY A 269 -16.05 11.17 3.70
CA GLY A 269 -15.87 12.57 4.05
C GLY A 269 -14.39 12.96 4.07
N ARG A 270 -13.96 13.67 5.11
CA ARG A 270 -12.61 14.22 5.23
C ARG A 270 -11.73 13.32 6.09
N ALA A 271 -10.78 13.90 6.83
CA ALA A 271 -9.68 13.16 7.46
C ALA A 271 -10.18 12.13 8.48
N GLU A 272 -11.11 12.50 9.34
CA GLU A 272 -11.64 11.70 10.44
C GLU A 272 -12.27 10.39 9.93
N GLY A 273 -13.22 10.52 9.00
CA GLY A 273 -13.89 9.36 8.42
C GLY A 273 -12.97 8.53 7.51
N THR A 274 -12.03 9.18 6.81
CA THR A 274 -11.01 8.47 6.00
C THR A 274 -10.09 7.63 6.90
N ALA A 275 -9.68 8.15 8.06
CA ALA A 275 -8.85 7.42 9.02
C ALA A 275 -9.59 6.22 9.65
N ILE A 276 -10.85 6.39 10.05
CA ILE A 276 -11.69 5.29 10.54
C ILE A 276 -11.86 4.22 9.46
N LEU A 277 -12.16 4.62 8.22
CA LEU A 277 -12.31 3.69 7.11
C LEU A 277 -11.00 2.95 6.81
N GLN A 278 -9.86 3.62 6.86
CA GLN A 278 -8.54 3.00 6.69
C GLN A 278 -8.31 1.90 7.73
N VAL A 279 -8.65 2.13 9.01
CA VAL A 279 -8.56 1.09 10.05
C VAL A 279 -9.57 -0.04 9.79
N ALA A 280 -10.82 0.29 9.43
CA ALA A 280 -11.83 -0.70 9.09
C ALA A 280 -11.42 -1.60 7.91
N TYR A 281 -10.65 -1.08 6.97
CA TYR A 281 -10.10 -1.89 5.89
C TYR A 281 -9.09 -2.94 6.32
N HIS A 282 -8.38 -2.75 7.43
CA HIS A 282 -7.55 -3.81 8.00
C HIS A 282 -8.41 -4.97 8.50
N LEU A 283 -9.60 -4.69 9.03
CA LEU A 283 -10.57 -5.71 9.46
C LEU A 283 -11.18 -6.43 8.26
N MET A 284 -11.52 -5.70 7.18
CA MET A 284 -11.93 -6.31 5.92
C MET A 284 -10.83 -7.21 5.35
N GLY A 285 -9.58 -6.74 5.33
CA GLY A 285 -8.43 -7.53 4.90
C GLY A 285 -8.25 -8.80 5.72
N LEU A 286 -8.40 -8.72 7.03
CA LEU A 286 -8.28 -9.86 7.94
C LEU A 286 -9.43 -10.87 7.80
N LEU A 287 -10.68 -10.41 7.77
CA LEU A 287 -11.85 -11.26 7.89
C LEU A 287 -12.41 -11.72 6.55
N VAL A 288 -12.42 -10.84 5.55
CA VAL A 288 -12.96 -11.12 4.21
C VAL A 288 -11.86 -11.68 3.31
N HIS A 289 -10.77 -10.93 3.12
CA HIS A 289 -9.67 -11.36 2.24
C HIS A 289 -8.78 -12.42 2.87
N GLN A 290 -8.78 -12.52 4.21
CA GLN A 290 -7.90 -13.40 4.99
C GLN A 290 -6.43 -13.15 4.63
N ALA A 291 -6.11 -11.87 4.52
CA ALA A 291 -4.82 -11.36 4.13
C ALA A 291 -3.80 -11.46 5.28
N HIS A 292 -2.54 -11.60 4.90
CA HIS A 292 -1.38 -11.64 5.76
C HIS A 292 -0.91 -10.23 6.13
N TYR A 293 -1.15 -9.26 5.23
CA TYR A 293 -0.88 -7.85 5.45
C TYR A 293 -1.94 -6.98 4.75
N GLN A 294 -2.09 -5.76 5.24
CA GLN A 294 -2.92 -4.74 4.65
C GLN A 294 -2.03 -3.68 4.01
N MET A 295 -2.31 -3.35 2.75
CA MET A 295 -1.68 -2.28 2.01
C MET A 295 -2.70 -1.15 1.84
N ASN A 296 -2.37 0.03 2.36
CA ASN A 296 -3.26 1.19 2.29
C ASN A 296 -2.66 2.30 1.44
N PHE A 297 -3.50 2.96 0.65
CA PHE A 297 -3.15 4.11 -0.18
C PHE A 297 -4.28 5.16 -0.11
N PRO A 298 -4.53 5.81 1.04
CA PRO A 298 -5.50 6.89 1.08
C PRO A 298 -5.08 7.99 0.09
N PHE A 299 -6.03 8.50 -0.70
CA PHE A 299 -5.71 9.53 -1.69
C PHE A 299 -6.77 10.63 -1.74
N HIS A 300 -6.30 11.83 -2.08
CA HIS A 300 -7.14 13.02 -2.16
C HIS A 300 -7.93 13.01 -3.48
N ILE A 301 -9.25 13.19 -3.44
CA ILE A 301 -10.10 13.12 -4.64
C ILE A 301 -9.68 14.09 -5.76
N HIS A 302 -9.11 15.25 -5.39
CA HIS A 302 -8.66 16.26 -6.37
C HIS A 302 -7.21 16.08 -6.83
N TYR A 303 -6.35 15.50 -6.00
CA TYR A 303 -4.90 15.47 -6.25
C TYR A 303 -4.38 14.07 -6.58
N THR A 304 -5.17 13.03 -6.28
CA THR A 304 -4.81 11.63 -6.51
C THR A 304 -3.45 11.27 -5.87
N SER A 305 -3.20 11.81 -4.68
CA SER A 305 -1.96 11.67 -3.90
C SER A 305 -2.27 11.40 -2.43
N GLY A 306 -1.33 10.77 -1.72
CA GLY A 306 -1.36 10.49 -0.27
C GLY A 306 -0.46 11.40 0.58
N THR A 307 0.12 12.45 -0.01
CA THR A 307 1.19 13.27 0.61
C THR A 307 0.75 14.69 1.00
N THR A 308 -0.55 14.98 0.92
CA THR A 308 -1.10 16.23 1.48
C THR A 308 -1.03 16.19 3.01
N ARG A 309 -1.04 17.35 3.65
CA ARG A 309 -0.96 17.48 5.12
C ARG A 309 -2.00 16.60 5.83
N GLU A 310 -3.25 16.65 5.37
CA GLU A 310 -4.34 15.88 5.94
C GLU A 310 -4.21 14.38 5.68
N LEU A 311 -3.58 13.97 4.58
CA LEU A 311 -3.36 12.54 4.31
C LEU A 311 -2.15 11.97 5.02
N LEU A 312 -1.14 12.79 5.33
CA LEU A 312 -0.10 12.40 6.28
C LEU A 312 -0.70 12.14 7.68
N TRP A 313 -1.67 12.94 8.11
CA TRP A 313 -2.43 12.69 9.33
C TRP A 313 -3.24 11.40 9.26
N VAL A 314 -3.99 11.18 8.17
CA VAL A 314 -4.77 9.95 7.99
C VAL A 314 -3.87 8.72 8.02
N ALA A 315 -2.75 8.74 7.28
CA ALA A 315 -1.78 7.66 7.28
C ALA A 315 -1.22 7.44 8.69
N SER A 316 -0.76 8.51 9.36
CA SER A 316 -0.18 8.41 10.68
C SER A 316 -1.17 7.88 11.72
N ALA A 317 -2.31 8.53 11.90
CA ALA A 317 -3.28 8.20 12.95
C ALA A 317 -3.85 6.79 12.78
N SER A 318 -4.14 6.37 11.53
CA SER A 318 -4.68 5.02 11.27
C SER A 318 -3.65 3.91 11.50
N HIS A 319 -2.39 4.10 11.11
CA HIS A 319 -1.34 3.12 11.36
C HIS A 319 -1.01 3.01 12.86
N GLN A 320 -1.02 4.13 13.60
CA GLN A 320 -0.90 4.12 15.05
C GLN A 320 -2.02 3.30 15.70
N ALA A 321 -3.27 3.52 15.30
CA ALA A 321 -4.42 2.79 15.80
C ALA A 321 -4.25 1.26 15.63
N VAL A 322 -3.82 0.83 14.45
CA VAL A 322 -3.61 -0.59 14.13
C VAL A 322 -2.41 -1.19 14.88
N ALA A 323 -1.29 -0.47 14.92
CA ALA A 323 -0.04 -0.94 15.53
C ALA A 323 -0.16 -1.11 17.05
N ARG A 324 -0.94 -0.24 17.71
CA ARG A 324 -1.21 -0.29 19.16
C ARG A 324 -2.19 -1.38 19.54
N ASN A 325 -3.23 -1.60 18.74
CA ASN A 325 -4.38 -2.42 19.12
C ASN A 325 -4.41 -3.81 18.48
N SER A 326 -3.44 -4.14 17.62
CA SER A 326 -3.45 -5.42 16.89
C SER A 326 -2.05 -5.97 16.58
N LYS A 327 -2.02 -7.15 15.97
CA LYS A 327 -0.81 -7.73 15.37
C LYS A 327 -0.79 -7.63 13.85
N LEU A 328 -1.72 -6.87 13.26
CA LEU A 328 -1.84 -6.80 11.82
C LEU A 328 -0.63 -6.09 11.23
N ILE A 329 -0.20 -6.56 10.06
CA ILE A 329 0.92 -5.96 9.33
C ILE A 329 0.34 -4.92 8.39
N SER A 330 0.69 -3.66 8.61
CA SER A 330 0.34 -2.55 7.73
C SER A 330 1.53 -2.19 6.84
N VAL A 331 1.25 -1.95 5.57
CA VAL A 331 2.19 -1.43 4.58
C VAL A 331 1.57 -0.16 3.99
N SER A 332 2.23 0.99 4.15
CA SER A 332 1.72 2.29 3.67
C SER A 332 2.26 2.57 2.27
N ASN A 333 1.38 2.87 1.32
CA ASN A 333 1.76 3.15 -0.05
C ASN A 333 1.76 4.64 -0.38
N GLY A 334 2.93 5.18 -0.71
CA GLY A 334 3.14 6.59 -0.98
C GLY A 334 2.76 7.00 -2.40
N PHE A 335 1.57 7.58 -2.58
CA PHE A 335 1.16 8.22 -3.84
C PHE A 335 1.61 9.68 -3.85
N LEU A 336 2.62 10.01 -4.66
CA LEU A 336 3.25 11.32 -4.67
C LEU A 336 2.67 12.20 -5.78
N ASN A 337 2.61 13.52 -5.57
CA ASN A 337 2.11 14.44 -6.60
C ASN A 337 3.11 14.65 -7.73
N ALA A 338 4.36 14.93 -7.37
CA ALA A 338 5.41 15.21 -8.32
C ALA A 338 5.96 13.93 -8.97
N GLY A 339 6.56 14.09 -10.15
CA GLY A 339 7.21 13.00 -10.87
C GLY A 339 8.74 12.97 -10.69
N PRO A 340 9.40 11.96 -11.30
CA PRO A 340 10.82 11.72 -11.14
C PRO A 340 11.71 12.88 -11.56
N ALA A 341 12.95 12.89 -11.04
CA ALA A 341 13.95 13.92 -11.33
C ALA A 341 13.49 15.34 -10.90
N THR A 342 12.72 15.42 -9.82
CA THR A 342 12.31 16.69 -9.20
C THR A 342 12.66 16.70 -7.72
N GLU A 343 12.94 17.86 -7.14
CA GLU A 343 13.19 17.95 -5.70
C GLU A 343 11.91 17.65 -4.90
N MET A 344 10.76 18.09 -5.43
CA MET A 344 9.46 17.92 -4.79
C MET A 344 9.12 16.44 -4.55
N VAL A 345 9.34 15.56 -5.53
CA VAL A 345 9.01 14.13 -5.36
C VAL A 345 9.83 13.47 -4.25
N LEU A 346 11.08 13.90 -4.07
CA LEU A 346 11.95 13.38 -3.01
C LEU A 346 11.52 13.89 -1.62
N TYR A 347 11.05 15.14 -1.51
CA TYR A 347 10.49 15.66 -0.26
C TYR A 347 9.15 15.02 0.09
N GLU A 348 8.29 14.77 -0.89
CA GLU A 348 7.02 14.04 -0.71
C GLU A 348 7.28 12.61 -0.23
N ALA A 349 8.21 11.90 -0.88
CA ALA A 349 8.63 10.56 -0.48
C ALA A 349 9.18 10.52 0.96
N ALA A 350 10.02 11.50 1.32
CA ALA A 350 10.54 11.64 2.69
C ALA A 350 9.43 11.89 3.71
N ALA A 351 8.47 12.78 3.42
CA ALA A 351 7.38 13.12 4.33
C ALA A 351 6.45 11.93 4.58
N HIS A 352 6.07 11.21 3.53
CA HIS A 352 5.23 10.02 3.64
C HIS A 352 5.94 8.89 4.39
N ALA A 353 7.21 8.63 4.08
CA ALA A 353 7.99 7.60 4.74
C ALA A 353 8.17 7.88 6.24
N LEU A 354 8.45 9.14 6.61
CA LEU A 354 8.57 9.55 8.01
C LEU A 354 7.26 9.31 8.76
N ALA A 355 6.15 9.85 8.26
CA ALA A 355 4.83 9.73 8.89
C ALA A 355 4.40 8.26 9.03
N SER A 356 4.59 7.46 7.97
CA SER A 356 4.26 6.04 7.96
C SER A 356 5.12 5.23 8.93
N THR A 357 6.43 5.47 8.92
CA THR A 357 7.39 4.67 9.70
C THR A 357 7.25 4.92 11.20
N VAL A 358 7.20 6.19 11.64
CA VAL A 358 7.07 6.50 13.07
C VAL A 358 5.74 6.00 13.63
N SER A 359 4.72 5.88 12.78
CA SER A 359 3.38 5.42 13.15
C SER A 359 3.21 3.90 13.19
N GLY A 360 4.27 3.14 12.89
CA GLY A 360 4.27 1.68 12.97
C GLY A 360 3.88 0.94 11.69
N ALA A 361 3.93 1.59 10.52
CA ALA A 361 3.77 0.91 9.24
C ALA A 361 5.10 0.42 8.65
N ASN A 362 5.03 -0.59 7.80
CA ASN A 362 6.04 -0.88 6.78
C ASN A 362 5.80 0.00 5.55
N LEU A 363 6.73 0.03 4.60
CA LEU A 363 6.70 0.95 3.47
C LEU A 363 6.44 0.21 2.14
N TRP A 364 5.59 0.80 1.30
CA TRP A 364 5.40 0.45 -0.10
C TRP A 364 5.63 1.70 -0.93
N GLU A 365 6.78 1.81 -1.58
CA GLU A 365 7.26 3.09 -2.08
C GLU A 365 7.81 2.97 -3.50
N ALA A 366 7.57 3.90 -4.41
CA ALA A 366 6.61 4.99 -4.33
C ALA A 366 5.91 5.11 -5.68
N ALA A 367 4.67 5.59 -5.66
CA ALA A 367 3.85 5.82 -6.84
C ALA A 367 3.87 7.32 -7.21
N PRO A 368 4.90 7.79 -7.92
CA PRO A 368 5.05 9.20 -8.30
C PRO A 368 4.07 9.63 -9.40
N ALA A 369 4.07 10.93 -9.69
CA ALA A 369 3.25 11.54 -10.72
C ALA A 369 1.77 11.12 -10.62
N ARG A 370 1.25 11.15 -9.39
CA ARG A 370 -0.14 10.83 -9.04
C ARG A 370 -0.59 9.42 -9.44
N ASN A 371 0.38 8.52 -9.62
CA ASN A 371 0.16 7.18 -10.15
C ASN A 371 -0.64 7.15 -11.47
N LYS A 372 -0.49 8.18 -12.30
CA LYS A 372 -1.34 8.38 -13.48
C LYS A 372 -0.56 8.51 -14.78
N HIS A 373 0.68 8.99 -14.69
CA HIS A 373 1.45 9.33 -15.87
C HIS A 373 2.43 8.20 -16.21
N LYS A 374 2.18 7.54 -17.34
CA LYS A 374 3.00 6.44 -17.87
C LYS A 374 4.49 6.79 -17.90
N ASN A 375 5.33 5.78 -17.65
CA ASN A 375 6.79 5.81 -17.62
C ASN A 375 7.43 6.75 -16.56
N ARG A 376 6.66 7.48 -15.76
CA ARG A 376 7.19 8.47 -14.81
C ARG A 376 7.34 7.90 -13.42
N ALA A 377 8.14 6.85 -13.27
CA ALA A 377 8.55 6.33 -11.98
C ALA A 377 9.95 5.74 -12.02
N THR A 378 10.74 5.95 -10.97
CA THR A 378 12.09 5.40 -10.83
C THR A 378 12.36 4.96 -9.40
N PRO A 379 13.34 4.07 -9.17
CA PRO A 379 13.65 3.67 -7.81
C PRO A 379 14.24 4.78 -6.93
N MET A 380 14.60 5.95 -7.47
CA MET A 380 15.18 7.04 -6.66
C MET A 380 14.18 7.59 -5.64
N GLU A 381 12.91 7.70 -6.03
CA GLU A 381 11.83 8.16 -5.14
C GLU A 381 11.65 7.17 -3.98
N ALA A 382 11.53 5.88 -4.30
CA ALA A 382 11.45 4.80 -3.33
C ALA A 382 12.70 4.69 -2.44
N ARG A 383 13.89 4.93 -3.01
CA ARG A 383 15.15 4.96 -2.25
C ARG A 383 15.13 6.05 -1.20
N MET A 384 14.66 7.27 -1.55
CA MET A 384 14.53 8.36 -0.58
C MET A 384 13.60 7.97 0.57
N ALA A 385 12.43 7.42 0.25
CA ALA A 385 11.49 6.94 1.26
C ALA A 385 12.11 5.85 2.15
N ALA A 386 12.78 4.86 1.57
CA ALA A 386 13.46 3.79 2.30
C ALA A 386 14.55 4.32 3.23
N GLU A 387 15.42 5.21 2.73
CA GLU A 387 16.51 5.82 3.50
C GLU A 387 15.96 6.64 4.67
N VAL A 388 14.89 7.41 4.47
CA VAL A 388 14.21 8.19 5.53
C VAL A 388 13.52 7.28 6.55
N GLY A 389 12.82 6.23 6.12
CA GLY A 389 12.22 5.25 7.02
C GLY A 389 13.27 4.55 7.89
N HIS A 390 14.40 4.17 7.30
CA HIS A 390 15.54 3.61 8.05
C HIS A 390 16.13 4.63 9.03
N ALA A 391 16.32 5.89 8.62
CA ALA A 391 16.82 6.96 9.49
C ALA A 391 15.86 7.17 10.68
N CYS A 392 14.57 7.30 10.42
CA CYS A 392 13.52 7.47 11.44
C CYS A 392 13.60 6.38 12.53
N ALA A 393 13.68 5.12 12.13
CA ALA A 393 13.75 4.00 13.08
C ALA A 393 15.09 3.97 13.85
N ARG A 394 16.22 4.17 13.16
CA ARG A 394 17.56 4.10 13.78
C ARG A 394 17.84 5.24 14.74
N MET A 395 17.32 6.43 14.43
CA MET A 395 17.36 7.59 15.31
C MET A 395 16.40 7.46 16.49
N ASN A 396 15.49 6.48 16.45
CA ASN A 396 14.48 6.25 17.46
C ASN A 396 13.62 7.50 17.73
N LEU A 397 13.22 8.16 16.63
CA LEU A 397 12.44 9.39 16.68
C LEU A 397 11.10 9.17 17.39
N SER A 398 10.73 10.09 18.27
CA SER A 398 9.35 10.17 18.78
C SER A 398 8.40 10.73 17.72
N ARG A 399 7.08 10.53 17.90
CA ARG A 399 6.06 11.16 17.04
C ARG A 399 6.15 12.68 17.07
N GLU A 400 6.46 13.29 18.20
CA GLU A 400 6.63 14.74 18.32
C GLU A 400 7.83 15.25 17.51
N GLU A 401 8.98 14.59 17.63
CA GLU A 401 10.19 14.92 16.85
C GLU A 401 9.94 14.72 15.34
N ALA A 402 9.29 13.63 14.98
CA ALA A 402 8.88 13.36 13.61
C ALA A 402 7.89 14.41 13.10
N ASN A 403 6.95 14.88 13.93
CA ASN A 403 6.02 15.95 13.57
C ASN A 403 6.75 17.26 13.27
N GLU A 404 7.75 17.63 14.07
CA GLU A 404 8.57 18.82 13.78
C GLU A 404 9.31 18.70 12.44
N LEU A 405 9.83 17.51 12.12
CA LEU A 405 10.50 17.25 10.86
C LEU A 405 9.51 17.27 9.68
N VAL A 406 8.35 16.63 9.80
CA VAL A 406 7.36 16.58 8.71
C VAL A 406 6.82 17.96 8.36
N LEU A 407 6.67 18.85 9.34
CA LEU A 407 6.30 20.25 9.09
C LEU A 407 7.35 20.99 8.26
N LYS A 408 8.64 20.74 8.50
CA LYS A 408 9.74 21.30 7.68
C LYS A 408 9.74 20.73 6.26
N LEU A 409 9.29 19.49 6.06
CA LEU A 409 9.16 18.86 4.74
C LEU A 409 7.94 19.39 3.99
N LEU A 410 6.78 19.48 4.63
CA LEU A 410 5.55 20.06 4.06
C LEU A 410 5.80 21.47 3.53
N ALA A 411 6.54 22.30 4.27
CA ALA A 411 6.91 23.65 3.85
C ALA A 411 7.74 23.72 2.55
N LYS A 412 8.28 22.59 2.06
CA LYS A 412 9.00 22.51 0.78
C LYS A 412 8.08 22.30 -0.43
N TYR A 413 6.85 21.84 -0.23
CA TYR A 413 6.02 21.38 -1.35
C TYR A 413 4.51 21.59 -1.21
N GLU A 414 3.96 21.82 -0.02
CA GLU A 414 2.50 21.75 0.19
C GLU A 414 1.73 22.84 -0.57
N ASP A 415 2.37 23.99 -0.79
CA ASP A 415 1.84 25.10 -1.59
C ASP A 415 1.80 24.81 -3.10
N ARG A 416 2.48 23.75 -3.54
CA ARG A 416 2.65 23.36 -4.94
C ARG A 416 1.96 22.05 -5.33
N ILE A 417 1.15 21.48 -4.45
CA ILE A 417 0.47 20.20 -4.69
C ILE A 417 -0.41 20.24 -5.96
N ALA A 418 -1.13 21.34 -6.15
CA ALA A 418 -2.04 21.51 -7.29
C ALA A 418 -1.29 21.52 -8.63
N ASP A 419 -0.12 22.15 -8.68
CA ASP A 419 0.75 22.38 -9.85
C ASP A 419 2.06 21.58 -9.78
N ALA A 420 2.04 20.44 -9.08
CA ALA A 420 3.21 19.60 -8.90
C ALA A 420 3.88 19.22 -10.24
N PRO A 421 5.21 19.27 -10.34
CA PRO A 421 5.91 19.06 -11.59
C PRO A 421 5.87 17.58 -11.97
N LEU A 422 5.52 17.28 -13.22
CA LEU A 422 5.47 15.89 -13.73
C LEU A 422 6.85 15.23 -13.86
N GLY A 423 7.93 16.02 -13.81
CA GLY A 423 9.28 15.48 -13.90
C GLY A 423 9.56 14.79 -15.23
N SER A 424 10.48 13.83 -15.17
CA SER A 424 10.99 13.08 -16.31
C SER A 424 10.40 11.67 -16.41
N GLU A 425 10.32 11.15 -17.63
CA GLU A 425 10.13 9.71 -17.85
C GLU A 425 11.39 8.94 -17.44
N PHE A 426 11.22 7.63 -17.19
CA PHE A 426 12.29 6.74 -16.79
C PHE A 426 13.49 6.85 -17.74
N GLN A 427 13.28 6.71 -19.05
CA GLN A 427 14.33 6.75 -20.07
C GLN A 427 15.00 8.13 -20.24
N GLU A 428 14.40 9.20 -19.72
CA GLU A 428 14.99 10.54 -19.76
C GLU A 428 15.95 10.76 -18.59
N CYS A 429 15.73 10.09 -17.46
CA CYS A 429 16.53 10.25 -16.25
C CYS A 429 17.33 8.99 -15.86
N TYR A 430 17.25 7.91 -16.64
CA TYR A 430 18.01 6.67 -16.50
C TYR A 430 18.71 6.27 -17.82
N ASP A 431 19.92 5.73 -17.71
CA ASP A 431 20.51 4.88 -18.75
C ASP A 431 19.76 3.55 -18.75
N VAL A 432 18.83 3.38 -19.69
CA VAL A 432 17.96 2.21 -19.83
C VAL A 432 18.77 0.91 -19.95
N ALA A 433 19.86 0.92 -20.72
CA ALA A 433 20.67 -0.28 -20.95
C ALA A 433 21.40 -0.73 -19.68
N LYS A 434 21.82 0.22 -18.84
CA LYS A 434 22.47 -0.07 -17.55
C LYS A 434 21.49 -0.19 -16.37
N ALA A 435 20.24 0.21 -16.58
CA ALA A 435 19.25 0.40 -15.54
C ALA A 435 19.83 1.20 -14.37
N ALA A 436 20.40 2.37 -14.67
CA ALA A 436 21.09 3.23 -13.71
C ALA A 436 20.68 4.70 -13.88
N PRO A 437 20.51 5.46 -12.78
CA PRO A 437 20.17 6.87 -12.87
C PRO A 437 21.27 7.66 -13.58
N THR A 438 20.86 8.72 -14.28
CA THR A 438 21.79 9.72 -14.84
C THR A 438 22.53 10.45 -13.73
N GLN A 439 23.69 11.03 -14.06
CA GLN A 439 24.45 11.84 -13.10
C GLN A 439 23.65 13.06 -12.62
N GLU A 440 22.85 13.68 -13.49
CA GLU A 440 21.98 14.80 -13.13
C GLU A 440 20.99 14.41 -12.01
N TYR A 441 20.36 13.24 -12.13
CA TYR A 441 19.44 12.78 -11.09
C TYR A 441 20.20 12.39 -9.81
N LEU A 442 21.38 11.77 -9.91
CA LEU A 442 22.22 11.50 -8.73
C LEU A 442 22.61 12.80 -7.99
N ASP A 443 22.98 13.84 -8.73
CA ASP A 443 23.34 15.14 -8.14
C ASP A 443 22.13 15.82 -7.49
N LEU A 444 20.94 15.73 -8.10
CA LEU A 444 19.69 16.22 -7.51
C LEU A 444 19.35 15.47 -6.23
N TYR A 445 19.47 14.13 -6.26
CA TYR A 445 19.22 13.29 -5.10
C TYR A 445 20.16 13.63 -3.94
N ALA A 446 21.47 13.77 -4.22
CA ALA A 446 22.47 14.15 -3.23
C ALA A 446 22.15 15.49 -2.58
N ARG A 447 21.77 16.52 -3.36
CA ARG A 447 21.38 17.83 -2.80
C ARG A 447 20.18 17.75 -1.85
N VAL A 448 19.13 17.03 -2.24
CA VAL A 448 17.95 16.86 -1.37
C VAL A 448 18.31 16.08 -0.12
N ARG A 449 19.09 15.00 -0.27
CA ARG A 449 19.57 14.20 0.85
C ARG A 449 20.42 15.03 1.83
N ASP A 450 21.29 15.91 1.34
CA ASP A 450 22.09 16.82 2.17
C ASP A 450 21.20 17.85 2.90
N ASP A 451 20.17 18.39 2.25
CA ASP A 451 19.19 19.29 2.87
C ASP A 451 18.36 18.57 3.96
N LEU A 452 18.05 17.28 3.78
CA LEU A 452 17.42 16.44 4.79
C LEU A 452 18.37 16.17 5.96
N ALA A 453 19.63 15.86 5.69
CA ALA A 453 20.64 15.69 6.75
C ALA A 453 20.80 16.97 7.58
N GLY A 454 20.83 18.14 6.91
CA GLY A 454 20.83 19.44 7.58
C GLY A 454 19.57 19.75 8.40
N LYS A 455 18.46 19.03 8.20
CA LYS A 455 17.23 19.11 9.00
C LYS A 455 17.22 18.17 10.21
N GLY A 456 18.17 17.25 10.28
CA GLY A 456 18.35 16.32 11.40
C GLY A 456 18.32 14.85 11.02
N PHE A 457 18.12 14.45 9.75
CA PHE A 457 18.09 13.04 9.37
C PHE A 457 19.50 12.41 9.35
N GLU A 458 19.66 11.27 10.03
CA GLU A 458 20.89 10.48 10.03
C GLU A 458 20.74 9.25 9.11
N PHE A 459 21.25 9.38 7.88
CA PHE A 459 21.11 8.35 6.85
C PHE A 459 21.98 7.11 7.10
N PRO A 460 21.56 5.92 6.62
CA PRO A 460 22.20 4.66 6.96
C PRO A 460 23.61 4.44 6.39
N TYR A 461 24.01 5.15 5.33
CA TYR A 461 25.32 5.08 4.65
C TYR A 461 25.68 6.38 3.96
#